data_AF-A0A1Q7VS32-F1
#
_entry.id   AF-A0A1Q7VS32-F1
#
_cell.length_a   1.000
_cell.length_b   1.000
_cell.length_c   1.000
_cell.angle_alpha   90.00
_cell.angle_beta   90.00
_cell.angle_gamma   90.00
#
_symmetry.space_group_name_H-M   'P 1'
#
loop_
_entity.id
_entity.type
_entity.pdbx_description
1 polymer ?
#
loop_
_entity_poly.entity_id
_entity_poly.type
_entity_poly.pdbx_seq_one_letter_code
_entity_poly.pdbx_strand_id
1 'polypeptide(L)'
;MPDRLAEYRRKRDPARTPEPVPASSPEVGHGDTYVIQQHHARRLHWDLRLERDGVLVSWALPRGLPKDPARNHLAVHTEDHPMEYADFSGEIPAGEYGAGRMTIFDRGTYTTEKWRDREVIVVLHGARSAGRYVLFRTRGDDWMIHRMDGPPPGWTPLPEQVAPMLPTRVARLPADDEAFGYELEWPGVRALAAISGGRVELRVDGRDAIDGYPELRALGEVLAPTECLLDGVVVGFTPEGTVEPPRERVPGRRTINRQSVQYLASDLLWLDGVSTVDEPYARRRELLAALDLTGPSWQTPPHFTGGGRFAREAAREQGVPGILAKRLASAYRAGRRTRDWLRIPV
;
A
#
# COMPACT_ATOMS: atom_id res chain seq x y z
N MET A 1 0.66 -36.30 23.74
CA MET A 1 1.23 -35.32 22.79
C MET A 1 1.78 -34.15 23.61
N PRO A 2 2.94 -33.58 23.26
CA PRO A 2 3.41 -32.35 23.91
C PRO A 2 2.41 -31.20 23.69
N ASP A 3 2.27 -30.33 24.68
CA ASP A 3 1.40 -29.15 24.61
C ASP A 3 1.95 -28.14 23.60
N ARG A 4 1.27 -28.02 22.45
CA ARG A 4 1.68 -27.13 21.35
C ARG A 4 1.55 -25.64 21.70
N LEU A 5 0.74 -25.29 22.71
CA LEU A 5 0.54 -23.91 23.16
C LEU A 5 1.48 -23.50 24.30
N ALA A 6 2.40 -24.36 24.73
CA ALA A 6 3.31 -24.05 25.84
C ALA A 6 4.18 -22.80 25.55
N GLU A 7 4.72 -22.69 24.34
CA GLU A 7 5.46 -21.51 23.88
C GLU A 7 4.59 -20.27 23.87
N TYR A 8 3.36 -20.41 23.35
CA TYR A 8 2.38 -19.33 23.27
C TYR A 8 2.08 -18.78 24.65
N ARG A 9 1.65 -19.62 25.59
CA ARG A 9 1.32 -19.23 26.96
C ARG A 9 2.49 -18.59 27.68
N ARG A 10 3.72 -19.08 27.48
CA ARG A 10 4.91 -18.51 28.13
C ARG A 10 5.18 -17.07 27.72
N LYS A 11 4.79 -16.67 26.51
CA LYS A 11 5.01 -15.32 25.99
C LYS A 11 3.92 -14.31 26.38
N ARG A 12 2.81 -14.75 26.98
CA ARG A 12 1.66 -13.90 27.30
C ARG A 12 1.45 -13.80 28.81
N ASP A 13 1.06 -12.62 29.26
CA ASP A 13 0.49 -12.42 30.58
C ASP A 13 -1.02 -12.15 30.43
N PRO A 14 -1.91 -13.10 30.80
CA PRO A 14 -3.36 -12.94 30.60
C PRO A 14 -3.96 -11.79 31.41
N ALA A 15 -3.24 -11.23 32.39
CA ALA A 15 -3.68 -10.02 33.10
C ALA A 15 -3.35 -8.72 32.34
N ARG A 16 -2.51 -8.79 31.30
CA ARG A 16 -1.95 -7.63 30.60
C ARG A 16 -2.25 -7.60 29.11
N THR A 17 -2.63 -8.73 28.51
CA THR A 17 -3.05 -8.80 27.10
C THR A 17 -4.54 -9.14 26.96
N PRO A 18 -5.25 -8.56 25.98
CA PRO A 18 -6.61 -8.98 25.62
C PRO A 18 -6.63 -10.25 24.75
N GLU A 19 -5.46 -10.79 24.39
CA GLU A 19 -5.36 -12.02 23.61
C GLU A 19 -5.95 -13.24 24.36
N PRO A 20 -6.55 -14.22 23.65
CA PRO A 20 -7.04 -15.43 24.30
C PRO A 20 -5.87 -16.30 24.81
N VAL A 21 -5.89 -16.67 26.08
CA VAL A 21 -4.87 -17.54 26.70
C VAL A 21 -5.56 -18.72 27.39
N PRO A 22 -6.04 -19.73 26.63
CA PRO A 22 -6.72 -20.88 27.21
C PRO A 22 -5.75 -21.69 28.07
N ALA A 23 -6.20 -22.16 29.23
CA ALA A 23 -5.40 -23.03 30.11
C ALA A 23 -5.47 -24.52 29.72
N SER A 24 -6.54 -24.93 29.03
CA SER A 24 -6.78 -26.31 28.59
C SER A 24 -5.93 -26.70 27.39
N SER A 25 -5.71 -28.01 27.21
CA SER A 25 -5.12 -28.48 25.97
C SER A 25 -6.02 -28.15 24.77
N PRO A 26 -5.44 -27.93 23.57
CA PRO A 26 -6.24 -27.59 22.40
C PRO A 26 -7.18 -28.74 22.02
N GLU A 27 -8.41 -28.40 21.63
CA GLU A 27 -9.34 -29.34 20.99
C GLU A 27 -9.06 -29.41 19.49
N VAL A 28 -9.06 -30.61 18.93
CA VAL A 28 -8.80 -30.82 17.51
C VAL A 28 -10.07 -30.55 16.72
N GLY A 29 -10.06 -29.48 15.92
CA GLY A 29 -11.13 -29.16 14.98
C GLY A 29 -11.01 -29.91 13.65
N HIS A 30 -11.63 -29.37 12.60
CA HIS A 30 -11.68 -29.98 11.27
C HIS A 30 -10.35 -29.91 10.50
N GLY A 31 -9.42 -29.06 10.93
CA GLY A 31 -8.11 -28.92 10.31
C GLY A 31 -8.15 -28.19 8.97
N ASP A 32 -9.14 -27.32 8.77
CA ASP A 32 -9.39 -26.62 7.51
C ASP A 32 -9.64 -25.11 7.68
N THR A 33 -9.61 -24.54 8.88
CA THR A 33 -9.76 -23.08 9.05
C THR A 33 -8.47 -22.34 8.72
N TYR A 34 -8.57 -21.19 8.03
CA TYR A 34 -7.49 -20.20 8.02
C TYR A 34 -7.98 -18.82 8.44
N VAL A 35 -7.06 -18.05 9.01
CA VAL A 35 -7.21 -16.62 9.19
C VAL A 35 -5.97 -15.90 8.71
N ILE A 36 -6.15 -14.70 8.17
CA ILE A 36 -5.08 -13.74 7.94
C ILE A 36 -5.39 -12.49 8.74
N GLN A 37 -4.49 -12.14 9.66
CA GLN A 37 -4.60 -10.91 10.45
C GLN A 37 -3.59 -9.89 9.97
N GLN A 38 -4.00 -8.63 9.87
CA GLN A 38 -3.11 -7.50 9.67
C GLN A 38 -2.62 -7.01 11.03
N HIS A 39 -1.30 -6.95 11.23
CA HIS A 39 -0.67 -6.59 12.50
C HIS A 39 0.17 -5.33 12.36
N HIS A 40 -0.34 -4.22 12.91
CA HIS A 40 0.35 -2.95 13.04
C HIS A 40 1.24 -2.96 14.30
N ALA A 41 2.26 -3.81 14.31
CA ALA A 41 3.30 -3.81 15.33
C ALA A 41 4.34 -2.70 15.06
N ARG A 42 5.61 -2.93 15.42
CA ARG A 42 6.72 -2.02 15.02
C ARG A 42 6.83 -1.81 13.51
N ARG A 43 6.36 -2.79 12.73
CA ARG A 43 6.23 -2.76 11.27
C ARG A 43 4.96 -3.50 10.90
N LEU A 44 4.25 -2.98 9.91
CA LEU A 44 3.09 -3.68 9.35
C LEU A 44 3.49 -5.02 8.74
N HIS A 45 2.74 -6.07 9.06
CA HIS A 45 2.83 -7.39 8.45
C HIS A 45 1.47 -8.11 8.54
N TRP A 46 1.38 -9.29 7.93
CA TRP A 46 0.19 -10.14 7.95
C TRP A 46 0.51 -11.50 8.55
N ASP A 47 -0.25 -11.94 9.54
CA ASP A 47 -0.10 -13.29 10.08
C ASP A 47 -1.02 -14.24 9.33
N LEU A 48 -0.44 -15.14 8.53
CA LEU A 48 -1.16 -16.29 7.98
C LEU A 48 -1.19 -17.38 9.03
N ARG A 49 -2.39 -17.86 9.36
CA ARG A 49 -2.60 -18.89 10.35
C ARG A 49 -3.47 -20.00 9.77
N LEU A 50 -3.00 -21.23 9.89
CA LEU A 50 -3.65 -22.44 9.37
C LEU A 50 -3.96 -23.36 10.54
N GLU A 51 -5.22 -23.73 10.70
CA GLU A 51 -5.64 -24.71 11.70
C GLU A 51 -4.99 -26.07 11.42
N ARG A 52 -4.29 -26.62 12.41
CA ARG A 52 -3.70 -27.96 12.33
C ARG A 52 -3.59 -28.57 13.72
N ASP A 53 -4.13 -29.77 13.87
CA ASP A 53 -4.06 -30.56 15.12
C ASP A 53 -4.49 -29.75 16.36
N GLY A 54 -5.55 -28.95 16.23
CA GLY A 54 -6.15 -28.15 17.30
C GLY A 54 -5.47 -26.82 17.61
N VAL A 55 -4.50 -26.40 16.81
CA VAL A 55 -3.85 -25.07 16.95
C VAL A 55 -3.79 -24.35 15.62
N LEU A 56 -3.50 -23.05 15.66
CA LEU A 56 -3.21 -22.22 14.51
C LEU A 56 -1.69 -22.16 14.26
N VAL A 57 -1.21 -22.94 13.29
CA VAL A 57 0.19 -22.88 12.85
C VAL A 57 0.39 -21.60 12.05
N SER A 58 1.38 -20.81 12.46
CA SER A 58 1.40 -19.38 12.14
C SER A 58 2.69 -18.93 11.46
N TRP A 59 2.54 -18.05 10.47
CA TRP A 59 3.63 -17.36 9.79
C TRP A 59 3.34 -15.88 9.65
N ALA A 60 4.27 -15.04 10.11
CA ALA A 60 4.26 -13.61 9.82
C ALA A 60 4.80 -13.35 8.40
N LEU A 61 4.00 -12.68 7.57
CA LEU A 61 4.26 -12.34 6.18
C LEU A 61 4.46 -10.82 6.04
N PRO A 62 5.70 -10.30 5.98
CA PRO A 62 5.95 -8.85 5.94
C PRO A 62 5.43 -8.12 4.69
N ARG A 63 5.01 -8.85 3.65
CA ARG A 63 4.39 -8.32 2.42
C ARG A 63 3.06 -9.00 2.11
N GLY A 64 2.45 -9.71 3.07
CA GLY A 64 1.23 -10.48 2.86
C GLY A 64 1.42 -11.68 1.91
N LEU A 65 0.32 -12.24 1.42
CA LEU A 65 0.35 -13.32 0.43
C LEU A 65 0.84 -12.80 -0.94
N PRO A 66 1.69 -13.57 -1.66
CA PRO A 66 2.07 -13.21 -3.02
C PRO A 66 0.86 -13.34 -3.97
N LYS A 67 0.60 -12.29 -4.75
CA LYS A 67 -0.32 -12.34 -5.90
C LYS A 67 0.40 -12.73 -7.19
N ASP A 68 1.66 -12.30 -7.31
CA ASP A 68 2.55 -12.59 -8.44
C ASP A 68 3.26 -13.94 -8.25
N PRO A 69 3.00 -14.96 -9.09
CA PRO A 69 3.70 -16.24 -8.99
C PRO A 69 5.20 -16.13 -9.35
N ALA A 70 5.66 -15.04 -9.95
CA ALA A 70 7.09 -14.83 -10.20
C ALA A 70 7.88 -14.44 -8.94
N ARG A 71 7.20 -14.11 -7.84
CA ARG A 71 7.83 -13.55 -6.62
C ARG A 71 7.47 -14.36 -5.38
N ASN A 72 8.50 -14.68 -4.60
CA ASN A 72 8.33 -15.30 -3.30
C ASN A 72 8.29 -14.21 -2.22
N HIS A 73 7.43 -14.39 -1.23
CA HIS A 73 7.41 -13.53 -0.04
C HIS A 73 8.07 -14.25 1.14
N LEU A 74 8.76 -13.49 1.99
CA LEU A 74 9.27 -14.01 3.26
C LEU A 74 8.10 -14.44 4.14
N ALA A 75 8.23 -15.61 4.76
CA ALA A 75 7.33 -16.10 5.80
C ALA A 75 8.17 -16.38 7.04
N VAL A 76 7.84 -15.75 8.17
CA VAL A 76 8.56 -15.97 9.43
C VAL A 76 7.68 -16.87 10.29
N HIS A 77 8.10 -18.12 10.49
CA HIS A 77 7.35 -19.05 11.33
C HIS A 77 7.36 -18.56 12.78
N THR A 78 6.17 -18.42 13.36
CA THR A 78 5.97 -17.99 14.77
C THR A 78 5.48 -19.18 15.59
N GLU A 79 5.27 -18.99 16.90
CA GLU A 79 4.67 -20.04 17.72
C GLU A 79 3.24 -20.39 17.26
N ASP A 80 2.77 -21.59 17.61
CA ASP A 80 1.38 -21.98 17.40
C ASP A 80 0.44 -21.12 18.26
N HIS A 81 -0.72 -20.75 17.72
CA HIS A 81 -1.71 -19.92 18.42
C HIS A 81 -2.96 -20.74 18.78
N PRO A 82 -3.70 -20.37 19.83
CA PRO A 82 -4.96 -21.05 20.17
C PRO A 82 -6.02 -20.80 19.10
N MET A 83 -7.00 -21.70 18.98
CA MET A 83 -8.04 -21.59 17.95
C MET A 83 -8.89 -20.33 18.10
N GLU A 84 -9.14 -19.89 19.34
CA GLU A 84 -9.86 -18.66 19.66
C GLU A 84 -9.15 -17.40 19.12
N TYR A 85 -7.85 -17.50 18.81
CA TYR A 85 -7.10 -16.41 18.19
C TYR A 85 -7.57 -16.12 16.75
N ALA A 86 -8.24 -17.08 16.10
CA ALA A 86 -8.81 -16.90 14.77
C ALA A 86 -9.83 -15.76 14.70
N ASP A 87 -10.51 -15.49 15.81
CA ASP A 87 -11.50 -14.42 15.93
C ASP A 87 -10.96 -13.16 16.61
N PHE A 88 -9.70 -13.17 17.03
CA PHE A 88 -9.11 -12.04 17.73
C PHE A 88 -8.91 -10.83 16.81
N SER A 89 -9.33 -9.66 17.29
CA SER A 89 -9.00 -8.34 16.76
C SER A 89 -8.97 -7.38 17.94
N GLY A 90 -7.97 -6.51 18.01
CA GLY A 90 -7.78 -5.64 19.17
C GLY A 90 -6.43 -4.95 19.19
N GLU A 91 -6.20 -4.15 20.24
CA GLU A 91 -4.92 -3.51 20.50
C GLU A 91 -4.16 -4.31 21.56
N ILE A 92 -2.99 -4.85 21.20
CA ILE A 92 -2.09 -5.50 22.16
C ILE A 92 -1.25 -4.39 22.83
N PRO A 93 -1.31 -4.22 24.16
CA PRO A 93 -0.70 -3.09 24.84
C PRO A 93 0.81 -2.95 24.62
N ALA A 94 1.30 -1.71 24.63
CA ALA A 94 2.72 -1.43 24.53
C ALA A 94 3.51 -2.12 25.67
N GLY A 95 4.62 -2.77 25.31
CA GLY A 95 5.45 -3.53 26.24
C GLY A 95 5.12 -5.03 26.29
N GLU A 96 3.96 -5.44 25.78
CA GLU A 96 3.63 -6.86 25.61
C GLU A 96 4.29 -7.46 24.36
N TYR A 97 4.44 -8.79 24.36
CA TYR A 97 4.88 -9.50 23.17
C TYR A 97 3.83 -9.37 22.07
N GLY A 98 4.24 -8.96 20.87
CA GLY A 98 3.29 -8.69 19.78
C GLY A 98 2.52 -7.38 19.93
N ALA A 99 2.97 -6.43 20.77
CA ALA A 99 2.34 -5.12 20.90
C ALA A 99 2.00 -4.45 19.56
N GLY A 100 0.80 -3.88 19.47
CA GLY A 100 0.26 -3.23 18.28
C GLY A 100 -1.17 -3.66 17.96
N ARG A 101 -1.76 -3.00 16.97
CA ARG A 101 -3.13 -3.23 16.54
C ARG A 101 -3.23 -4.45 15.63
N MET A 102 -4.17 -5.35 15.91
CA MET A 102 -4.50 -6.49 15.07
C MET A 102 -5.93 -6.39 14.54
N THR A 103 -6.10 -6.62 13.25
CA THR A 103 -7.41 -6.71 12.60
C THR A 103 -7.46 -7.94 11.69
N ILE A 104 -8.63 -8.56 11.53
CA ILE A 104 -8.79 -9.67 10.58
C ILE A 104 -8.82 -9.10 9.16
N PHE A 105 -7.82 -9.45 8.35
CA PHE A 105 -7.75 -9.10 6.94
C PHE A 105 -8.66 -10.00 6.11
N ASP A 106 -8.62 -11.31 6.35
CA ASP A 106 -9.45 -12.31 5.68
C ASP A 106 -9.58 -13.58 6.52
N ARG A 107 -10.62 -14.37 6.27
CA ARG A 107 -10.83 -15.67 6.91
C ARG A 107 -11.57 -16.60 5.95
N GLY A 108 -11.38 -17.90 6.11
CA GLY A 108 -12.08 -18.89 5.31
C GLY A 108 -11.63 -20.29 5.62
N THR A 109 -11.79 -21.18 4.65
CA THR A 109 -11.29 -22.56 4.76
C THR A 109 -10.10 -22.79 3.83
N TYR A 110 -9.35 -23.85 4.07
CA TYR A 110 -8.27 -24.27 3.21
C TYR A 110 -8.28 -25.77 3.00
N THR A 111 -7.80 -26.21 1.83
CA THR A 111 -7.57 -27.63 1.55
C THR A 111 -6.10 -27.94 1.70
N THR A 112 -5.75 -28.94 2.51
CA THR A 112 -4.37 -29.44 2.59
C THR A 112 -4.07 -30.34 1.40
N GLU A 113 -3.07 -29.99 0.59
CA GLU A 113 -2.51 -30.90 -0.42
C GLU A 113 -1.26 -31.62 0.10
N LYS A 114 -0.45 -30.94 0.92
CA LYS A 114 0.78 -31.48 1.49
C LYS A 114 1.10 -30.81 2.82
N TRP A 115 1.50 -31.58 3.82
CA TRP A 115 1.97 -31.05 5.09
C TRP A 115 3.19 -31.83 5.58
N ARG A 116 4.36 -31.21 5.55
CA ARG A 116 5.64 -31.75 6.03
C ARG A 116 6.40 -30.66 6.79
N ASP A 117 7.34 -31.06 7.63
CA ASP A 117 8.10 -30.14 8.51
C ASP A 117 8.84 -28.99 7.81
N ARG A 118 9.10 -29.13 6.51
CA ARG A 118 9.82 -28.13 5.70
C ARG A 118 9.01 -27.58 4.53
N GLU A 119 7.76 -28.03 4.37
CA GLU A 119 6.95 -27.77 3.19
C GLU A 119 5.47 -28.02 3.44
N VAL A 120 4.65 -26.99 3.23
CA VAL A 120 3.20 -27.03 3.38
C VAL A 120 2.57 -26.49 2.09
N ILE A 121 1.71 -27.28 1.45
CA ILE A 121 0.96 -26.88 0.25
C ILE A 121 -0.52 -26.89 0.59
N VAL A 122 -1.17 -25.74 0.40
CA VAL A 122 -2.57 -25.51 0.70
C VAL A 122 -3.27 -24.75 -0.42
N VAL A 123 -4.57 -24.95 -0.56
CA VAL A 123 -5.45 -24.10 -1.37
C VAL A 123 -6.31 -23.30 -0.41
N LEU A 124 -6.20 -21.98 -0.43
CA LEU A 124 -7.02 -21.08 0.39
C LEU A 124 -8.34 -20.78 -0.33
N HIS A 125 -9.43 -20.80 0.44
CA HIS A 125 -10.79 -20.51 0.00
C HIS A 125 -11.40 -19.43 0.90
N GLY A 126 -11.20 -18.16 0.54
CA GLY A 126 -11.91 -17.06 1.18
C GLY A 126 -12.16 -15.88 0.26
N ALA A 127 -12.68 -14.81 0.86
CA ALA A 127 -13.24 -13.69 0.11
C ALA A 127 -12.18 -12.79 -0.53
N ARG A 128 -11.03 -12.62 0.15
CA ARG A 128 -9.92 -11.78 -0.33
C ARG A 128 -8.69 -12.59 -0.71
N SER A 129 -8.53 -13.76 -0.11
CA SER A 129 -7.36 -14.63 -0.24
C SER A 129 -7.79 -15.97 -0.79
N ALA A 130 -7.60 -16.14 -2.09
CA ALA A 130 -7.88 -17.38 -2.79
C ALA A 130 -6.74 -17.76 -3.72
N GLY A 131 -6.42 -19.05 -3.74
CA GLY A 131 -5.39 -19.62 -4.59
C GLY A 131 -4.59 -20.72 -3.92
N ARG A 132 -3.72 -21.33 -4.71
CA ARG A 132 -2.83 -22.40 -4.29
C ARG A 132 -1.48 -21.84 -3.86
N TYR A 133 -1.04 -22.17 -2.65
CA TYR A 133 0.19 -21.65 -2.04
C TYR A 133 1.08 -22.76 -1.52
N VAL A 134 2.39 -22.55 -1.60
CA VAL A 134 3.40 -23.36 -0.91
C VAL A 134 4.19 -22.50 0.07
N LEU A 135 4.24 -22.93 1.31
CA LEU A 135 5.18 -22.51 2.34
C LEU A 135 6.34 -23.50 2.34
N PHE A 136 7.58 -23.02 2.23
CA PHE A 136 8.76 -23.90 2.21
C PHE A 136 9.96 -23.27 2.90
N ARG A 137 10.76 -24.12 3.56
CA ARG A 137 12.01 -23.68 4.22
C ARG A 137 13.14 -23.54 3.22
N THR A 138 13.81 -22.39 3.26
CA THR A 138 15.07 -22.16 2.54
C THR A 138 16.27 -22.59 3.40
N ARG A 139 17.48 -22.08 3.11
CA ARG A 139 18.67 -22.39 3.91
C ARG A 139 18.54 -21.72 5.28
N GLY A 140 18.65 -22.49 6.36
CA GLY A 140 18.43 -22.02 7.73
C GLY A 140 16.99 -22.23 8.22
N ASP A 141 16.50 -21.30 9.05
CA ASP A 141 15.15 -21.29 9.62
C ASP A 141 14.17 -20.38 8.87
N ASP A 142 14.62 -19.72 7.79
CA ASP A 142 13.80 -18.84 6.98
C ASP A 142 12.79 -19.63 6.13
N TRP A 143 11.50 -19.29 6.26
CA TRP A 143 10.45 -19.78 5.38
C TRP A 143 10.14 -18.77 4.29
N MET A 144 9.66 -19.27 3.17
CA MET A 144 9.12 -18.47 2.08
C MET A 144 7.73 -18.98 1.75
N ILE A 145 6.89 -18.10 1.22
CA ILE A 145 5.60 -18.44 0.62
C ILE A 145 5.61 -18.08 -0.87
N HIS A 146 5.02 -18.95 -1.68
CA HIS A 146 4.92 -18.80 -3.12
C HIS A 146 3.51 -19.16 -3.59
N ARG A 147 2.96 -18.38 -4.53
CA ARG A 147 1.70 -18.70 -5.22
C ARG A 147 1.99 -19.68 -6.35
N MET A 148 1.40 -20.87 -6.29
CA MET A 148 1.67 -21.96 -7.23
C MET A 148 0.77 -21.94 -8.48
N ASP A 149 -0.39 -21.30 -8.40
CA ASP A 149 -1.30 -21.14 -9.52
C ASP A 149 -1.11 -19.79 -10.22
N GLY A 150 -1.81 -19.60 -11.33
CA GLY A 150 -1.82 -18.31 -12.02
C GLY A 150 -2.37 -17.19 -11.13
N PRO A 151 -2.03 -15.93 -11.45
CA PRO A 151 -2.65 -14.81 -10.75
C PRO A 151 -4.16 -14.77 -11.04
N PRO A 152 -4.95 -14.03 -10.24
CA PRO A 152 -6.38 -13.87 -10.50
C PRO A 152 -6.66 -13.34 -11.92
N PRO A 153 -7.79 -13.69 -12.55
CA PRO A 153 -8.15 -13.15 -13.86
C PRO A 153 -8.16 -11.62 -13.88
N GLY A 154 -7.58 -11.02 -14.92
CA GLY A 154 -7.46 -9.56 -15.07
C GLY A 154 -6.35 -8.91 -14.23
N TRP A 155 -5.64 -9.69 -13.41
CA TRP A 155 -4.50 -9.20 -12.65
C TRP A 155 -3.27 -8.98 -13.55
N THR A 156 -2.54 -7.93 -13.24
CA THR A 156 -1.29 -7.48 -13.84
C THR A 156 -0.32 -7.12 -12.71
N PRO A 157 0.99 -7.37 -12.85
CA PRO A 157 1.96 -6.98 -11.83
C PRO A 157 2.03 -5.47 -11.68
N LEU A 158 2.38 -5.02 -10.47
CA LEU A 158 2.72 -3.61 -10.22
C LEU A 158 3.86 -3.20 -11.18
N PRO A 159 3.66 -2.17 -12.02
CA PRO A 159 4.67 -1.77 -13.00
C PRO A 159 5.98 -1.36 -12.31
N GLU A 160 7.09 -1.99 -12.69
CA GLU A 160 8.40 -1.66 -12.11
C GLU A 160 8.90 -0.29 -12.55
N GLN A 161 8.65 0.10 -13.80
CA GLN A 161 9.07 1.38 -14.36
C GLN A 161 7.95 2.00 -15.17
N VAL A 162 7.55 3.21 -14.78
CA VAL A 162 6.62 4.03 -15.56
C VAL A 162 7.27 5.39 -15.74
N ALA A 163 7.41 5.84 -16.98
CA ALA A 163 7.84 7.20 -17.25
C ALA A 163 6.63 8.14 -17.13
N PRO A 164 6.75 9.29 -16.45
CA PRO A 164 5.61 10.17 -16.28
C PRO A 164 5.12 10.79 -17.62
N MET A 165 3.81 10.93 -17.81
CA MET A 165 3.21 11.61 -18.97
C MET A 165 3.47 13.12 -18.89
N LEU A 166 3.81 13.77 -20.01
CA LEU A 166 4.25 15.17 -20.02
C LEU A 166 3.20 16.11 -20.64
N PRO A 167 2.93 17.27 -20.03
CA PRO A 167 2.00 18.24 -20.59
C PRO A 167 2.63 19.05 -21.75
N THR A 168 1.83 19.45 -22.74
CA THR A 168 2.23 20.43 -23.76
C THR A 168 2.04 21.85 -23.22
N ARG A 169 3.07 22.69 -23.27
CA ARG A 169 2.94 24.10 -22.86
C ARG A 169 2.12 24.88 -23.89
N VAL A 170 1.08 25.58 -23.45
CA VAL A 170 0.26 26.46 -24.28
C VAL A 170 -0.04 27.77 -23.53
N ALA A 171 -0.26 28.85 -24.28
CA ALA A 171 -0.51 30.18 -23.70
C ALA A 171 -1.99 30.47 -23.39
N ARG A 172 -2.91 29.73 -24.04
CA ARG A 172 -4.36 29.96 -23.96
C ARG A 172 -5.05 28.73 -23.39
N LEU A 173 -6.16 28.96 -22.70
CA LEU A 173 -7.09 27.91 -22.27
C LEU A 173 -7.62 27.14 -23.49
N PRO A 174 -7.93 25.84 -23.35
CA PRO A 174 -8.61 25.10 -24.41
C PRO A 174 -9.98 25.75 -24.71
N ALA A 175 -10.41 25.68 -25.98
CA ALA A 175 -11.69 26.26 -26.39
C ALA A 175 -12.88 25.45 -25.83
N ASP A 176 -12.73 24.13 -25.75
CA ASP A 176 -13.68 23.20 -25.16
C ASP A 176 -13.34 22.99 -23.69
N ASP A 177 -13.74 23.95 -22.85
CA ASP A 177 -13.38 24.04 -21.43
C ASP A 177 -13.90 22.83 -20.63
N GLU A 178 -15.14 22.42 -20.90
CA GLU A 178 -15.83 21.31 -20.22
C GLU A 178 -15.19 19.94 -20.50
N ALA A 179 -14.44 19.80 -21.59
CA ALA A 179 -13.71 18.55 -21.89
C ALA A 179 -12.44 18.35 -21.04
N PHE A 180 -12.08 19.32 -20.19
CA PHE A 180 -10.87 19.27 -19.37
C PHE A 180 -11.17 19.34 -17.87
N GLY A 181 -10.39 18.59 -17.11
CA GLY A 181 -10.21 18.80 -15.68
C GLY A 181 -8.98 19.66 -15.43
N TYR A 182 -9.09 20.63 -14.52
CA TYR A 182 -8.06 21.58 -14.19
C TYR A 182 -7.51 21.33 -12.78
N GLU A 183 -6.19 21.39 -12.67
CA GLU A 183 -5.41 21.27 -11.44
C GLU A 183 -4.46 22.45 -11.31
N LEU A 184 -4.11 22.84 -10.09
CA LEU A 184 -3.04 23.81 -9.85
C LEU A 184 -1.68 23.19 -10.18
N GLU A 185 -0.81 23.96 -10.83
CA GLU A 185 0.56 23.55 -11.10
C GLU A 185 1.43 23.83 -9.86
N TRP A 186 1.49 22.88 -8.93
CA TRP A 186 2.26 23.05 -7.70
C TRP A 186 3.78 23.11 -7.94
N PRO A 187 4.50 24.05 -7.31
CA PRO A 187 5.94 24.19 -7.44
C PRO A 187 6.65 23.10 -6.62
N GLY A 188 6.85 21.93 -7.21
CA GLY A 188 7.44 20.78 -6.52
C GLY A 188 8.23 19.84 -7.42
N VAL A 189 8.62 18.70 -6.85
CA VAL A 189 9.35 17.64 -7.54
C VAL A 189 8.38 16.52 -7.89
N ARG A 190 8.21 16.21 -9.18
CA ARG A 190 7.34 15.13 -9.61
C ARG A 190 7.86 13.79 -9.11
N ALA A 191 6.99 12.97 -8.55
CA ALA A 191 7.34 11.66 -8.04
C ALA A 191 6.25 10.64 -8.37
N LEU A 192 6.67 9.41 -8.62
CA LEU A 192 5.78 8.25 -8.67
C LEU A 192 5.89 7.50 -7.34
N ALA A 193 4.77 7.19 -6.71
CA ALA A 193 4.73 6.40 -5.48
C ALA A 193 4.08 5.04 -5.77
N ALA A 194 4.87 3.97 -5.65
CA ALA A 194 4.40 2.61 -5.76
C ALA A 194 4.17 2.04 -4.35
N ILE A 195 2.93 1.67 -4.03
CA ILE A 195 2.51 1.14 -2.74
C ILE A 195 2.22 -0.35 -2.88
N SER A 196 2.94 -1.18 -2.12
CA SER A 196 2.71 -2.62 -2.07
C SER A 196 3.18 -3.21 -0.75
N GLY A 197 2.38 -4.12 -0.18
CA GLY A 197 2.69 -4.78 1.09
C GLY A 197 2.98 -3.81 2.24
N GLY A 198 2.23 -2.70 2.31
CA GLY A 198 2.40 -1.69 3.37
C GLY A 198 3.61 -0.77 3.21
N ARG A 199 4.28 -0.78 2.05
CA ARG A 199 5.53 -0.05 1.82
C ARG A 199 5.38 0.89 0.63
N VAL A 200 6.11 1.99 0.69
CA VAL A 200 6.22 2.96 -0.40
C VAL A 200 7.60 2.84 -1.03
N GLU A 201 7.61 2.68 -2.35
CA GLU A 201 8.76 2.98 -3.20
C GLU A 201 8.47 4.30 -3.91
N LEU A 202 9.25 5.33 -3.62
CA LEU A 202 9.06 6.66 -4.20
C LEU A 202 10.15 6.92 -5.22
N ARG A 203 9.78 7.17 -6.48
CA ARG A 203 10.72 7.46 -7.56
C ARG A 203 10.64 8.90 -8.02
N VAL A 204 11.79 9.58 -8.02
CA VAL A 204 12.00 10.90 -8.64
C VAL A 204 12.99 10.72 -9.78
N ASP A 205 12.60 11.12 -11.00
CA ASP A 205 13.40 10.90 -12.21
C ASP A 205 13.92 9.45 -12.34
N GLY A 206 13.06 8.48 -12.00
CA GLY A 206 13.36 7.05 -12.09
C GLY A 206 14.27 6.50 -10.98
N ARG A 207 14.71 7.31 -10.02
CA ARG A 207 15.57 6.90 -8.90
C ARG A 207 14.79 6.85 -7.59
N ASP A 208 15.07 5.87 -6.75
CA ASP A 208 14.51 5.80 -5.41
C ASP A 208 14.90 7.04 -4.60
N ALA A 209 13.91 7.65 -3.97
CA ALA A 209 14.01 8.91 -3.25
C ALA A 209 13.36 8.83 -1.86
N ILE A 210 12.85 7.67 -1.42
CA ILE A 210 12.07 7.57 -0.17
C ILE A 210 12.87 7.99 1.07
N ASP A 211 14.19 7.83 1.06
CA ASP A 211 15.07 8.25 2.16
C ASP A 211 15.17 9.78 2.31
N GLY A 212 14.91 10.52 1.23
CA GLY A 212 14.80 11.99 1.27
C GLY A 212 13.48 12.45 1.89
N TYR A 213 12.47 11.58 1.95
CA TYR A 213 11.10 11.88 2.38
C TYR A 213 10.54 10.79 3.33
N PRO A 214 11.22 10.51 4.46
CA PRO A 214 10.84 9.42 5.37
C PRO A 214 9.41 9.51 5.90
N GLU A 215 8.83 10.72 6.00
CA GLU A 215 7.43 10.96 6.38
C GLU A 215 6.43 10.30 5.43
N LEU A 216 6.81 10.09 4.17
CA LEU A 216 5.94 9.44 3.18
C LEU A 216 5.88 7.92 3.36
N ARG A 217 6.74 7.31 4.19
CA ARG A 217 6.69 5.85 4.44
C ARG A 217 5.37 5.41 5.07
N ALA A 218 4.78 6.27 5.90
CA ALA A 218 3.51 5.99 6.58
C ALA A 218 2.33 5.88 5.60
N LEU A 219 2.42 6.46 4.40
CA LEU A 219 1.40 6.32 3.36
C LEU A 219 1.18 4.84 2.99
N GLY A 220 2.25 4.03 2.96
CA GLY A 220 2.16 2.61 2.65
C GLY A 220 1.33 1.84 3.68
N GLU A 221 1.53 2.14 4.96
CA GLU A 221 0.81 1.47 6.05
C GLU A 221 -0.66 1.88 6.12
N VAL A 222 -0.98 3.14 5.79
CA VAL A 222 -2.35 3.66 5.77
C VAL A 222 -3.14 3.08 4.60
N LEU A 223 -2.51 2.91 3.44
CA LEU A 223 -3.16 2.31 2.28
C LEU A 223 -3.26 0.79 2.37
N ALA A 224 -2.45 0.12 3.18
CA ALA A 224 -2.52 -1.31 3.32
C ALA A 224 -3.91 -1.77 3.77
N PRO A 225 -4.50 -2.78 3.11
CA PRO A 225 -3.87 -3.74 2.19
C PRO A 225 -3.90 -3.33 0.70
N THR A 226 -4.48 -2.18 0.37
CA THR A 226 -4.58 -1.66 -1.00
C THR A 226 -3.19 -1.44 -1.58
N GLU A 227 -2.99 -1.93 -2.80
CA GLU A 227 -1.77 -1.72 -3.56
C GLU A 227 -2.05 -0.79 -4.74
N CYS A 228 -1.20 0.20 -4.99
CA CYS A 228 -1.41 1.17 -6.06
C CYS A 228 -0.13 1.79 -6.60
N LEU A 229 -0.20 2.35 -7.81
CA LEU A 229 0.83 3.22 -8.37
C LEU A 229 0.25 4.62 -8.59
N LEU A 230 0.79 5.60 -7.89
CA LEU A 230 0.35 7.00 -7.92
C LEU A 230 1.33 7.86 -8.70
N ASP A 231 0.82 8.86 -9.42
CA ASP A 231 1.60 9.96 -10.01
C ASP A 231 1.24 11.28 -9.33
N GLY A 232 2.25 12.02 -8.90
CA GLY A 232 2.03 13.22 -8.11
C GLY A 232 3.26 14.09 -8.00
N VAL A 233 3.18 15.04 -7.09
CA VAL A 233 4.24 16.01 -6.84
C VAL A 233 4.52 16.12 -5.36
N VAL A 234 5.79 16.04 -4.99
CA VAL A 234 6.26 16.34 -3.64
C VAL A 234 6.52 17.83 -3.54
N VAL A 235 5.88 18.49 -2.58
CA VAL A 235 6.01 19.92 -2.30
C VAL A 235 6.54 20.15 -0.89
N GLY A 236 7.25 21.25 -0.68
CA GLY A 236 7.63 21.75 0.64
C GLY A 236 6.78 22.96 1.03
N PHE A 237 6.39 23.05 2.29
CA PHE A 237 5.77 24.23 2.87
C PHE A 237 6.72 24.89 3.85
N THR A 238 7.00 26.18 3.68
CA THR A 238 7.78 26.94 4.67
C THR A 238 6.95 27.19 5.94
N PRO A 239 7.58 27.56 7.07
CA PRO A 239 6.85 27.96 8.28
C PRO A 239 5.84 29.10 8.07
N GLU A 240 6.07 29.94 7.06
CA GLU A 240 5.20 31.05 6.67
C GLU A 240 4.03 30.59 5.78
N GLY A 241 3.98 29.31 5.40
CA GLY A 241 2.91 28.72 4.58
C GLY A 241 3.16 28.77 3.07
N THR A 242 4.31 29.28 2.62
CA THR A 242 4.67 29.34 1.20
C THR A 242 4.95 27.94 0.66
N VAL A 243 4.40 27.62 -0.51
CA VAL A 243 4.69 26.36 -1.22
C VAL A 243 5.91 26.55 -2.11
N GLU A 244 6.92 25.70 -1.95
CA GLU A 244 8.14 25.70 -2.77
C GLU A 244 8.64 24.26 -3.01
N PRO A 245 9.55 24.04 -3.96
CA PRO A 245 10.16 22.72 -4.13
C PRO A 245 10.81 22.24 -2.83
N PRO A 246 10.63 20.96 -2.47
CA PRO A 246 11.20 20.43 -1.23
C PRO A 246 12.72 20.47 -1.30
N ARG A 247 13.36 20.86 -0.20
CA ARG A 247 14.81 20.74 -0.04
C ARG A 247 15.16 19.28 0.19
N GLU A 248 15.87 18.69 -0.78
CA GLU A 248 16.33 17.31 -0.71
C GLU A 248 17.13 17.06 0.57
N ARG A 249 16.69 16.08 1.36
CA ARG A 249 17.39 15.65 2.56
C ARG A 249 18.43 14.61 2.17
N VAL A 250 19.70 14.93 2.37
CA VAL A 250 20.79 13.96 2.16
C VAL A 250 20.86 13.03 3.36
N PRO A 251 20.74 11.69 3.18
CA PRO A 251 20.86 10.73 4.27
C PRO A 251 22.15 10.92 5.06
N GLY A 252 22.07 10.85 6.40
CA GLY A 252 23.23 11.02 7.29
C GLY A 252 23.70 12.46 7.49
N ARG A 253 23.16 13.45 6.75
CA ARG A 253 23.47 14.86 6.97
C ARG A 253 22.37 15.52 7.81
N ARG A 254 22.74 16.03 8.99
CA ARG A 254 21.88 16.92 9.77
C ARG A 254 21.59 18.18 8.95
N THR A 255 20.42 18.24 8.36
CA THR A 255 19.92 19.41 7.66
C THR A 255 18.87 20.05 8.56
N ILE A 256 19.04 21.33 8.91
CA ILE A 256 17.96 22.09 9.54
C ILE A 256 16.94 22.40 8.43
N ASN A 257 16.12 21.40 8.09
CA ASN A 257 15.01 21.59 7.17
C ASN A 257 13.76 21.90 7.99
N ARG A 258 13.29 23.15 7.89
CA ARG A 258 12.06 23.62 8.55
C ARG A 258 10.81 23.44 7.68
N GLN A 259 10.96 22.94 6.45
CA GLN A 259 9.83 22.68 5.59
C GLN A 259 9.08 21.43 6.06
N SER A 260 7.75 21.49 6.11
CA SER A 260 6.94 20.28 6.06
C SER A 260 6.81 19.83 4.61
N VAL A 261 6.79 18.52 4.38
CA VAL A 261 6.67 17.94 3.05
C VAL A 261 5.28 17.37 2.87
N GLN A 262 4.70 17.53 1.69
CA GLN A 262 3.50 16.80 1.29
C GLN A 262 3.65 16.17 -0.10
N TYR A 263 3.13 14.96 -0.25
CA TYR A 263 2.91 14.33 -1.55
C TYR A 263 1.49 14.61 -2.04
N LEU A 264 1.37 15.33 -3.13
CA LEU A 264 0.11 15.68 -3.77
C LEU A 264 -0.16 14.70 -4.91
N ALA A 265 -0.98 13.68 -4.65
CA ALA A 265 -1.32 12.66 -5.64
C ALA A 265 -2.31 13.23 -6.67
N SER A 266 -1.98 13.09 -7.96
CA SER A 266 -2.73 13.71 -9.07
C SER A 266 -3.27 12.71 -10.09
N ASP A 267 -2.73 11.49 -10.12
CA ASP A 267 -3.21 10.41 -10.98
C ASP A 267 -2.98 9.04 -10.32
N LEU A 268 -3.76 8.05 -10.76
CA LEU A 268 -3.69 6.65 -10.32
C LEU A 268 -3.48 5.80 -11.56
N LEU A 269 -2.35 5.09 -11.62
CA LEU A 269 -1.86 4.38 -12.82
C LEU A 269 -2.04 2.86 -12.73
N TRP A 270 -2.22 2.33 -11.52
CA TRP A 270 -2.47 0.92 -11.25
C TRP A 270 -3.10 0.78 -9.86
N LEU A 271 -4.06 -0.14 -9.71
CA LEU A 271 -4.76 -0.41 -8.46
C LEU A 271 -5.07 -1.90 -8.33
N ASP A 272 -4.60 -2.53 -7.24
CA ASP A 272 -4.91 -3.90 -6.84
C ASP A 272 -4.85 -4.96 -7.95
N GLY A 273 -3.83 -4.88 -8.81
CA GLY A 273 -3.67 -5.82 -9.92
C GLY A 273 -4.17 -5.28 -11.25
N VAL A 274 -4.85 -4.15 -11.30
CA VAL A 274 -5.46 -3.65 -12.55
C VAL A 274 -4.76 -2.37 -12.97
N SER A 275 -4.22 -2.36 -14.18
CA SER A 275 -3.72 -1.13 -14.77
C SER A 275 -4.87 -0.20 -15.11
N THR A 276 -4.75 1.07 -14.73
CA THR A 276 -5.74 2.11 -15.03
C THR A 276 -5.28 3.03 -16.14
N VAL A 277 -4.10 2.82 -16.75
CA VAL A 277 -3.52 3.78 -17.70
C VAL A 277 -4.36 3.98 -18.96
N ASP A 278 -5.13 2.97 -19.38
CA ASP A 278 -6.03 3.07 -20.53
C ASP A 278 -7.42 3.61 -20.17
N GLU A 279 -7.73 3.75 -18.87
CA GLU A 279 -8.97 4.37 -18.40
C GLU A 279 -8.97 5.88 -18.68
N PRO A 280 -10.14 6.49 -18.95
CA PRO A 280 -10.29 7.93 -19.02
C PRO A 280 -9.77 8.63 -17.75
N TYR A 281 -9.14 9.80 -17.90
CA TYR A 281 -8.64 10.60 -16.78
C TYR A 281 -9.71 10.86 -15.71
N ALA A 282 -10.96 11.13 -16.10
CA ALA A 282 -12.07 11.28 -15.17
C ALA A 282 -12.24 10.03 -14.26
N ARG A 283 -12.18 8.84 -14.85
CA ARG A 283 -12.29 7.58 -14.11
C ARG A 283 -11.10 7.35 -13.19
N ARG A 284 -9.88 7.65 -13.64
CA ARG A 284 -8.68 7.56 -12.79
C ARG A 284 -8.76 8.52 -11.60
N ARG A 285 -9.34 9.72 -11.80
CA ARG A 285 -9.55 10.69 -10.71
C ARG A 285 -10.61 10.24 -9.71
N GLU A 286 -11.71 9.63 -10.16
CA GLU A 286 -12.70 9.01 -9.27
C GLU A 286 -12.06 7.93 -8.41
N LEU A 287 -11.31 7.01 -9.03
CA LEU A 287 -10.61 5.94 -8.31
C LEU A 287 -9.57 6.50 -7.33
N LEU A 288 -8.79 7.52 -7.72
CA LEU A 288 -7.85 8.20 -6.84
C LEU A 288 -8.55 8.88 -5.66
N ALA A 289 -9.69 9.55 -5.90
CA ALA A 289 -10.47 10.17 -4.83
C ALA A 289 -11.02 9.13 -3.84
N ALA A 290 -11.42 7.95 -4.34
CA ALA A 290 -11.89 6.85 -3.51
C ALA A 290 -10.81 6.25 -2.58
N LEU A 291 -9.52 6.51 -2.82
CA LEU A 291 -8.45 6.16 -1.89
C LEU A 291 -8.41 7.07 -0.66
N ASP A 292 -9.18 8.17 -0.64
CA ASP A 292 -9.31 9.12 0.48
C ASP A 292 -7.96 9.53 1.09
N LEU A 293 -7.02 9.91 0.22
CA LEU A 293 -5.71 10.36 0.66
C LEU A 293 -5.84 11.71 1.37
N THR A 294 -5.92 11.67 2.70
CA THR A 294 -6.07 12.83 3.60
C THR A 294 -5.15 12.70 4.83
N GLY A 295 -3.85 12.55 4.57
CA GLY A 295 -2.84 12.31 5.62
C GLY A 295 -2.02 13.53 6.01
N PRO A 296 -1.15 13.38 7.03
CA PRO A 296 -0.32 14.48 7.54
C PRO A 296 0.74 14.96 6.54
N SER A 297 1.13 14.11 5.58
CA SER A 297 2.18 14.40 4.59
C SER A 297 1.77 13.96 3.19
N TRP A 298 0.48 13.73 2.94
CA TRP A 298 -0.03 13.38 1.62
C TRP A 298 -1.49 13.79 1.48
N GLN A 299 -1.87 14.17 0.28
CA GLN A 299 -3.27 14.43 -0.03
C GLN A 299 -3.57 14.24 -1.52
N THR A 300 -4.85 14.07 -1.85
CA THR A 300 -5.35 14.22 -3.23
C THR A 300 -5.92 15.63 -3.39
N PRO A 301 -5.24 16.56 -4.11
CA PRO A 301 -5.79 17.87 -4.35
C PRO A 301 -7.09 17.81 -5.16
N PRO A 302 -7.99 18.80 -5.01
CA PRO A 302 -9.17 18.90 -5.86
C PRO A 302 -8.78 19.10 -7.32
N HIS A 303 -9.67 18.67 -8.21
CA HIS A 303 -9.64 19.04 -9.63
C HIS A 303 -11.01 19.60 -10.00
N PHE A 304 -11.04 20.47 -11.00
CA PHE A 304 -12.26 21.16 -11.44
C PHE A 304 -12.54 20.81 -12.89
N THR A 305 -13.71 20.23 -13.18
CA THR A 305 -14.18 20.05 -14.56
C THR A 305 -14.67 21.38 -15.09
N GLY A 306 -14.17 21.80 -16.25
CA GLY A 306 -14.42 23.14 -16.77
C GLY A 306 -13.87 24.23 -15.83
N GLY A 307 -14.26 25.48 -16.08
CA GLY A 307 -13.87 26.62 -15.26
C GLY A 307 -12.38 26.97 -15.37
N GLY A 308 -11.73 26.73 -16.51
CA GLY A 308 -10.28 26.97 -16.66
C GLY A 308 -9.86 28.41 -16.37
N ARG A 309 -10.77 29.38 -16.59
CA ARG A 309 -10.57 30.79 -16.23
C ARG A 309 -10.44 30.97 -14.71
N PHE A 310 -11.36 30.38 -13.95
CA PHE A 310 -11.36 30.43 -12.49
C PHE A 310 -10.13 29.72 -11.92
N ALA A 311 -9.79 28.54 -12.44
CA ALA A 311 -8.59 27.82 -12.02
C ALA A 311 -7.30 28.66 -12.25
N ARG A 312 -7.22 29.37 -13.38
CA ARG A 312 -6.09 30.26 -13.68
C ARG A 312 -6.04 31.50 -12.78
N GLU A 313 -7.20 32.06 -12.42
CA GLU A 313 -7.28 33.15 -11.46
C GLU A 313 -6.86 32.70 -10.06
N ALA A 314 -7.37 31.55 -9.59
CA ALA A 314 -6.96 30.95 -8.33
C ALA A 314 -5.45 30.66 -8.28
N ALA A 315 -4.87 30.20 -9.40
CA ALA A 315 -3.43 29.99 -9.50
C ALA A 315 -2.62 31.29 -9.31
N ARG A 316 -3.11 32.44 -9.80
CA ARG A 316 -2.48 33.76 -9.57
C ARG A 316 -2.57 34.19 -8.11
N GLU A 317 -3.74 34.03 -7.51
CA GLU A 317 -3.99 34.40 -6.11
C GLU A 317 -3.16 33.58 -5.13
N GLN A 318 -2.96 32.28 -5.43
CA GLN A 318 -2.13 31.38 -4.64
C GLN A 318 -0.63 31.49 -4.97
N GLY A 319 -0.24 32.30 -5.95
CA GLY A 319 1.16 32.49 -6.34
C GLY A 319 1.82 31.24 -6.93
N VAL A 320 1.05 30.29 -7.48
CA VAL A 320 1.58 29.09 -8.13
C VAL A 320 1.90 29.35 -9.61
N PRO A 321 2.88 28.63 -10.22
CA PRO A 321 3.34 28.89 -11.60
C PRO A 321 2.30 28.86 -12.73
N GLY A 322 1.17 28.17 -12.53
CA GLY A 322 0.23 27.89 -13.59
C GLY A 322 -0.87 26.92 -13.20
N ILE A 323 -1.54 26.41 -14.22
CA ILE A 323 -2.47 25.28 -14.11
C ILE A 323 -2.10 24.17 -15.09
N LEU A 324 -2.49 22.95 -14.74
CA LEU A 324 -2.53 21.82 -15.65
C LEU A 324 -3.98 21.57 -16.08
N ALA A 325 -4.21 21.45 -17.38
CA ALA A 325 -5.50 21.02 -17.94
C ALA A 325 -5.33 19.61 -18.51
N LYS A 326 -6.12 18.65 -18.03
CA LYS A 326 -6.08 17.24 -18.44
C LYS A 326 -7.41 16.87 -19.08
N ARG A 327 -7.41 16.41 -20.34
CA ARG A 327 -8.63 16.01 -21.05
C ARG A 327 -9.31 14.86 -20.33
N LEU A 328 -10.58 15.01 -19.98
CA LEU A 328 -11.34 14.05 -19.17
C LEU A 328 -11.39 12.65 -19.77
N ALA A 329 -11.54 12.56 -21.09
CA ALA A 329 -11.60 11.30 -21.84
C ALA A 329 -10.23 10.66 -22.15
N SER A 330 -9.11 11.28 -21.73
CA SER A 330 -7.78 10.83 -22.15
C SER A 330 -7.21 9.70 -21.30
N ALA A 331 -6.64 8.70 -21.97
CA ALA A 331 -5.76 7.71 -21.37
C ALA A 331 -4.41 8.34 -20.93
N TYR A 332 -3.74 7.72 -19.98
CA TYR A 332 -2.39 8.07 -19.57
C TYR A 332 -1.36 7.54 -20.57
N ARG A 333 -0.57 8.42 -21.17
CA ARG A 333 0.45 8.07 -22.17
C ARG A 333 1.85 8.17 -21.54
N ALA A 334 2.27 7.10 -20.88
CA ALA A 334 3.55 7.03 -20.16
C ALA A 334 4.73 7.49 -21.04
N GLY A 335 5.55 8.40 -20.49
CA GLY A 335 6.73 8.98 -21.14
C GLY A 335 6.46 9.85 -22.38
N ARG A 336 5.20 10.07 -22.75
CA ARG A 336 4.85 10.86 -23.93
C ARG A 336 4.43 12.27 -23.54
N ARG A 337 4.78 13.24 -24.39
CA ARG A 337 4.17 14.57 -24.38
C ARG A 337 2.98 14.59 -25.33
N THR A 338 1.79 14.93 -24.85
CA THR A 338 0.58 15.00 -25.68
C THR A 338 -0.16 16.32 -25.47
N ARG A 339 -1.17 16.58 -26.31
CA ARG A 339 -2.09 17.73 -26.14
C ARG A 339 -3.28 17.42 -25.24
N ASP A 340 -3.37 16.20 -24.72
CA ASP A 340 -4.39 15.84 -23.72
C ASP A 340 -4.05 16.41 -22.36
N TRP A 341 -2.76 16.61 -22.08
CA TRP A 341 -2.29 17.36 -20.93
C TRP A 341 -1.69 18.68 -21.41
N LEU A 342 -2.17 19.78 -20.85
CA LEU A 342 -1.73 21.13 -21.17
C LEU A 342 -1.18 21.80 -19.92
N ARG A 343 -0.05 22.49 -20.07
CA ARG A 343 0.49 23.38 -19.03
C ARG A 343 0.25 24.81 -19.45
N ILE A 344 -0.44 25.57 -18.60
CA ILE A 344 -0.93 26.93 -18.90
C ILE A 344 -0.41 27.87 -17.81
N PRO A 345 0.63 28.67 -18.10
CA PRO A 345 1.19 29.62 -17.13
C PRO A 345 0.19 30.72 -16.76
N VAL A 346 0.28 31.24 -15.54
CA VAL A 346 -0.53 32.38 -15.09
C VAL A 346 -0.04 33.72 -15.58
#